data_AF-W4IRC0-F1
#
_entry.id   AF-W4IRC0-F1
#
_cell.length_a   1.000
_cell.length_b   1.000
_cell.length_c   1.000
_cell.angle_alpha   90.00
_cell.angle_beta   90.00
_cell.angle_gamma   90.00
#
_symmetry.space_group_name_H-M   'P 1'
#
loop_
_entity.id
_entity.type
_entity.pdbx_description
1 polymer ?
#
loop_
_entity_poly.entity_id
_entity_poly.type
_entity_poly.pdbx_seq_one_letter_code
_entity_poly.pdbx_strand_id
1 'polypeptide(L)'
;MDKIVTLDTDIQSDAIPACVCEKSLADKVEKGCLRCGGLLGGGIAPGWGLVSGLGYVGWTNYVTQTALQKGIEEGVKAGIEGLKVFPGLSRLIKDSQIQSFINPANYFKEMTYVSFLQDAKKTHCSASPTSNEPFCNSSFISSESELSDRAAGIANYATEIAELAETDVLDKAAPVTSGLNTAIIASIVAIVVIVLVMVIIYLILRYRRKKKQKKKKIHKQKI
;
A
#
# COMPACT_ATOMS: atom_id res chain seq x y z
N MET A 1 29.25 67.10 66.40
CA MET A 1 29.15 65.87 65.59
C MET A 1 28.99 66.28 64.15
N ASP A 2 29.78 65.97 63.13
CA ASP A 2 31.07 65.30 62.89
C ASP A 2 31.41 65.74 61.44
N LYS A 3 32.53 66.41 61.18
CA LYS A 3 33.83 65.84 60.76
C LYS A 3 34.03 65.89 59.23
N ILE A 4 35.26 66.22 58.87
CA ILE A 4 35.77 66.67 57.58
C ILE A 4 36.30 65.45 56.76
N VAL A 5 36.46 65.64 55.43
CA VAL A 5 37.52 65.07 54.54
C VAL A 5 37.17 63.86 53.63
N THR A 6 37.28 64.15 52.31
CA THR A 6 37.69 63.40 51.09
C THR A 6 37.56 61.87 50.94
N LEU A 7 37.36 61.48 49.66
CA LEU A 7 38.07 60.44 48.87
C LEU A 7 37.23 59.25 48.36
N ASP A 8 37.58 58.84 47.14
CA ASP A 8 37.26 57.63 46.37
C ASP A 8 35.87 57.42 45.74
N THR A 9 35.82 57.63 44.43
CA THR A 9 35.09 56.74 43.52
C THR A 9 36.10 55.95 42.69
N ASP A 10 36.87 55.08 43.36
CA ASP A 10 37.36 53.86 42.72
C ASP A 10 36.23 52.82 42.83
N ILE A 11 35.45 52.68 41.76
CA ILE A 11 34.64 51.48 41.57
C ILE A 11 35.29 50.73 40.43
N GLN A 12 36.06 49.73 40.82
CA GLN A 12 36.76 48.80 39.95
C GLN A 12 35.82 48.19 38.89
N SER A 13 36.36 48.09 37.69
CA SER A 13 35.76 47.53 36.46
C SER A 13 35.46 46.01 36.51
N ASP A 14 35.44 45.40 37.70
CA ASP A 14 35.40 43.95 37.89
C ASP A 14 34.16 43.44 38.64
N ALA A 15 33.23 44.33 39.00
CA ALA A 15 32.02 44.01 39.78
C ALA A 15 30.70 44.06 38.98
N ILE A 16 30.74 43.96 37.64
CA ILE A 16 29.57 43.52 36.87
C ILE A 16 29.80 42.05 36.53
N PRO A 17 29.31 41.11 37.36
CA PRO A 17 29.44 39.70 37.04
C PRO A 17 28.70 39.46 35.73
N ALA A 18 29.43 38.85 34.80
CA ALA A 18 28.95 38.42 33.49
C ALA A 18 27.51 37.90 33.60
N CYS A 19 26.63 38.45 32.78
CA CYS A 19 25.24 38.06 32.60
C CYS A 19 25.02 36.55 32.83
N VAL A 20 24.55 36.21 34.04
CA VAL A 20 24.05 34.88 34.42
C VAL A 20 22.82 34.47 33.57
N CYS A 21 22.36 35.35 32.67
CA CYS A 21 21.31 35.08 31.70
C CYS A 21 21.75 34.24 30.49
N GLU A 22 23.05 34.07 30.21
CA GLU A 22 23.48 33.34 28.99
C GLU A 22 23.42 31.80 29.14
N LYS A 23 23.47 31.27 30.37
CA LYS A 23 23.30 29.83 30.64
C LYS A 23 21.85 29.43 30.95
N SER A 24 21.06 30.30 31.59
CA SER A 24 19.72 29.95 32.10
C SER A 24 18.64 29.86 31.00
N LEU A 25 18.73 30.70 29.96
CA LEU A 25 17.76 30.67 28.86
C LEU A 25 18.02 29.50 27.90
N ALA A 26 19.28 29.15 27.66
CA ALA A 26 19.63 27.98 26.85
C ALA A 26 19.21 26.67 27.54
N ASP A 27 19.49 26.50 28.83
CA ASP A 27 19.10 25.29 29.60
C ASP A 27 17.57 25.11 29.71
N LYS A 28 16.81 26.21 29.84
CA LYS A 28 15.34 26.17 29.84
C LYS A 28 14.74 25.91 28.46
N VAL A 29 15.31 26.49 27.41
CA VAL A 29 14.85 26.24 26.04
C VAL A 29 15.23 24.82 25.59
N GLU A 30 16.36 24.28 26.04
CA GLU A 30 16.78 22.90 25.78
C GLU A 30 15.90 21.88 26.51
N LYS A 31 15.57 22.10 27.80
CA LYS A 31 14.57 21.27 28.51
C LYS A 31 13.15 21.40 27.94
N GLY A 32 12.75 22.58 27.48
CA GLY A 32 11.45 22.80 26.83
C GLY A 32 11.37 22.14 25.45
N CYS A 33 12.47 22.19 24.68
CA CYS A 33 12.60 21.56 23.37
C CYS A 33 12.70 20.03 23.47
N LEU A 34 13.39 19.46 24.47
CA LEU A 34 13.40 18.03 24.75
C LEU A 34 12.03 17.51 25.23
N ARG A 35 11.28 18.31 26.00
CA ARG A 35 9.91 17.95 26.40
C ARG A 35 8.91 18.05 25.24
N CYS A 36 9.03 19.06 24.37
CA CYS A 36 8.21 19.15 23.15
C CYS A 36 8.61 18.11 22.10
N GLY A 37 9.91 17.82 21.95
CA GLY A 37 10.44 16.76 21.09
C GLY A 37 10.13 15.36 21.60
N GLY A 38 9.96 15.17 22.92
CA GLY A 38 9.47 13.91 23.50
C GLY A 38 7.98 13.68 23.24
N LEU A 39 7.15 14.73 23.28
CA LEU A 39 5.73 14.62 22.91
C LEU A 39 5.51 14.50 21.40
N LEU A 40 6.23 15.28 20.58
CA LEU A 40 6.10 15.29 19.12
C LEU A 40 6.88 14.17 18.43
N GLY A 41 8.01 13.72 19.00
CA GLY A 41 8.89 12.71 18.43
C GLY A 41 8.79 11.33 19.08
N GLY A 42 8.23 11.20 20.30
CA GLY A 42 8.21 9.93 21.04
C GLY A 42 6.82 9.33 21.32
N GLY A 43 5.76 10.15 21.43
CA GLY A 43 4.43 9.67 21.84
C GLY A 43 3.41 9.55 20.70
N ILE A 44 3.41 10.50 19.75
CA ILE A 44 2.38 10.58 18.70
C ILE A 44 2.84 9.87 17.41
N ALA A 45 4.14 9.91 17.10
CA ALA A 45 4.70 9.28 15.90
C ALA A 45 4.60 7.74 15.88
N PRO A 46 4.85 7.00 16.99
CA PRO A 46 4.70 5.54 16.97
C PRO A 46 3.23 5.12 16.92
N GLY A 47 2.35 5.82 17.63
CA GLY A 47 0.92 5.48 17.69
C GLY A 47 0.21 5.68 16.36
N TRP A 48 0.46 6.80 15.68
CA TRP A 48 -0.13 7.03 14.36
C TRP A 48 0.48 6.11 13.30
N GLY A 49 1.79 5.84 13.34
CA GLY A 49 2.47 4.92 12.42
C GLY A 49 2.08 3.45 12.60
N LEU A 50 1.84 3.00 13.83
CA LEU A 50 1.36 1.63 14.12
C LEU A 50 -0.13 1.47 13.77
N VAL A 51 -0.98 2.45 14.08
CA VAL A 51 -2.41 2.37 13.77
C VAL A 51 -2.66 2.54 12.27
N SER A 52 -1.94 3.44 11.59
CA SER A 52 -2.01 3.57 10.13
C SER A 52 -1.38 2.37 9.43
N GLY A 53 -0.25 1.85 9.93
CA GLY A 53 0.46 0.73 9.32
C GLY A 53 -0.28 -0.60 9.46
N LEU A 54 -0.75 -0.95 10.67
CA LEU A 54 -1.47 -2.20 10.91
C LEU A 54 -2.87 -2.19 10.28
N GLY A 55 -3.55 -1.03 10.33
CA GLY A 55 -4.84 -0.85 9.65
C GLY A 55 -4.71 -0.97 8.14
N TYR A 56 -3.69 -0.33 7.54
CA TYR A 56 -3.43 -0.41 6.11
C TYR A 56 -3.06 -1.84 5.68
N VAL A 57 -2.14 -2.50 6.39
CA VAL A 57 -1.74 -3.88 6.10
C VAL A 57 -2.90 -4.87 6.27
N GLY A 58 -3.73 -4.70 7.31
CA GLY A 58 -4.93 -5.51 7.52
C GLY A 58 -5.95 -5.32 6.40
N TRP A 59 -6.18 -4.07 5.99
CA TRP A 59 -7.09 -3.73 4.91
C TRP A 59 -6.60 -4.23 3.55
N THR A 60 -5.31 -4.07 3.22
CA THR A 60 -4.76 -4.61 1.97
C THR A 60 -4.86 -6.14 1.92
N ASN A 61 -4.57 -6.84 3.03
CA ASN A 61 -4.72 -8.29 3.08
C ASN A 61 -6.19 -8.75 2.98
N TYR A 62 -7.11 -8.00 3.60
CA TYR A 62 -8.53 -8.30 3.51
C TYR A 62 -9.07 -8.13 2.09
N VAL A 63 -8.72 -7.02 1.44
CA VAL A 63 -9.14 -6.73 0.05
C VAL A 63 -8.57 -7.76 -0.92
N THR A 64 -7.29 -8.13 -0.80
CA THR A 64 -6.68 -9.15 -1.67
C THR A 64 -7.29 -10.53 -1.45
N GLN A 65 -7.56 -10.94 -0.21
CA GLN A 65 -8.27 -12.20 0.06
C GLN A 65 -9.68 -12.20 -0.50
N THR A 66 -10.40 -11.09 -0.36
CA THR A 66 -11.77 -10.96 -0.91
C THR A 66 -11.75 -11.02 -2.44
N ALA A 67 -10.78 -10.37 -3.09
CA ALA A 67 -10.59 -10.43 -4.53
C ALA A 67 -10.34 -11.87 -4.99
N LEU A 68 -9.34 -12.56 -4.40
CA LEU A 68 -9.03 -13.96 -4.72
C LEU A 68 -10.24 -14.89 -4.53
N GLN A 69 -10.99 -14.71 -3.43
CA GLN A 69 -12.17 -15.53 -3.19
C GLN A 69 -13.26 -15.31 -4.25
N LYS A 70 -13.45 -14.06 -4.67
CA LYS A 70 -14.41 -13.71 -5.73
C LYS A 70 -13.95 -14.22 -7.10
N GLY A 71 -12.66 -14.11 -7.40
CA GLY A 71 -12.02 -14.68 -8.59
C GLY A 71 -12.26 -16.17 -8.70
N ILE A 72 -11.94 -16.90 -7.64
CA ILE A 72 -12.17 -18.36 -7.57
C ILE A 72 -13.65 -18.71 -7.76
N GLU A 73 -14.57 -17.99 -7.11
CA GLU A 73 -16.01 -18.24 -7.23
C GLU A 73 -16.50 -18.09 -8.68
N GLU A 74 -16.16 -16.97 -9.33
CA GLU A 74 -16.59 -16.69 -10.71
C GLU A 74 -15.85 -17.57 -11.72
N GLY A 75 -14.57 -17.88 -11.49
CA GLY A 75 -13.80 -18.79 -12.34
C GLY A 75 -14.32 -20.22 -12.31
N VAL A 76 -14.62 -20.76 -11.13
CA VAL A 76 -15.27 -22.08 -10.99
C VAL A 76 -16.61 -22.10 -11.70
N LYS A 77 -17.43 -21.05 -11.51
CA LYS A 77 -18.73 -20.93 -12.17
C LYS A 77 -18.60 -20.90 -13.70
N ALA A 78 -17.69 -20.09 -14.23
CA ALA A 78 -17.42 -20.00 -15.66
C ALA A 78 -16.92 -21.33 -16.25
N GLY A 79 -16.07 -22.05 -15.53
CA GLY A 79 -15.61 -23.39 -15.91
C GLY A 79 -16.77 -24.41 -16.01
N ILE A 80 -17.65 -24.41 -15.01
CA ILE A 80 -18.85 -25.27 -14.99
C ILE A 80 -19.78 -24.90 -16.16
N GLU A 81 -20.06 -23.60 -16.34
CA GLU A 81 -20.92 -23.13 -17.43
C GLU A 81 -20.35 -23.47 -18.80
N GLY A 82 -19.04 -23.31 -19.00
CA GLY A 82 -18.34 -23.68 -20.24
C GLY A 82 -18.50 -25.15 -20.62
N LEU A 83 -18.46 -26.06 -19.64
CA LEU A 83 -18.77 -27.48 -19.87
C LEU A 83 -20.26 -27.71 -20.15
N LYS A 84 -21.17 -27.00 -19.48
CA LYS A 84 -22.61 -27.14 -19.71
C LYS A 84 -23.05 -26.74 -21.12
N VAL A 85 -22.46 -25.66 -21.65
CA VAL A 85 -22.73 -25.18 -23.02
C VAL A 85 -21.94 -25.94 -24.08
N PHE A 86 -21.04 -26.84 -23.68
CA PHE A 86 -20.29 -27.64 -24.63
C PHE A 86 -21.23 -28.46 -25.52
N PRO A 87 -21.08 -28.41 -26.86
CA PRO A 87 -22.02 -29.02 -27.78
C PRO A 87 -22.33 -30.49 -27.47
N GLY A 88 -23.58 -30.75 -27.09
CA GLY A 88 -24.10 -32.09 -26.81
C GLY A 88 -23.71 -32.68 -25.45
N LEU A 89 -22.83 -32.06 -24.66
CA LEU A 89 -22.34 -32.63 -23.41
C LEU A 89 -23.43 -32.72 -22.33
N SER A 90 -24.30 -31.72 -22.25
CA SER A 90 -25.39 -31.66 -21.26
C SER A 90 -26.49 -32.71 -21.47
N ARG A 91 -26.53 -33.39 -22.63
CA ARG A 91 -27.38 -34.57 -22.85
C ARG A 91 -26.73 -35.87 -22.36
N LEU A 92 -25.40 -35.88 -22.35
CA LEU A 92 -24.60 -37.07 -22.04
C LEU A 92 -24.29 -37.17 -20.53
N ILE A 93 -23.93 -36.04 -19.92
CA ILE A 93 -23.52 -35.95 -18.54
C ILE A 93 -24.46 -35.00 -17.79
N LYS A 94 -24.89 -35.44 -16.61
CA LYS A 94 -25.72 -34.61 -15.72
C LYS A 94 -24.91 -33.43 -15.20
N ASP A 95 -25.54 -32.26 -15.13
CA ASP A 95 -24.99 -31.04 -14.54
C ASP A 95 -24.36 -31.25 -13.17
N SER A 96 -24.93 -32.14 -12.34
CA SER A 96 -24.39 -32.45 -11.01
C SER A 96 -22.99 -33.07 -11.06
N GLN A 97 -22.68 -33.87 -12.08
CA GLN A 97 -21.35 -34.45 -12.25
C GLN A 97 -20.34 -33.37 -12.66
N ILE A 98 -20.72 -32.49 -13.58
CA ILE A 98 -19.90 -31.34 -14.00
C ILE A 98 -19.58 -30.45 -12.79
N GLN A 99 -20.59 -30.13 -11.99
CA GLN A 99 -20.45 -29.31 -10.77
C GLN A 99 -19.54 -29.97 -9.71
N SER A 100 -19.56 -31.29 -9.59
CA SER A 100 -18.68 -32.00 -8.65
C SER A 100 -17.24 -32.09 -9.12
N PHE A 101 -17.02 -31.97 -10.43
CA PHE A 101 -15.71 -32.18 -11.05
C PHE A 101 -14.86 -30.91 -11.02
N ILE A 102 -15.46 -29.75 -11.33
CA ILE A 102 -14.78 -28.45 -11.30
C ILE A 102 -14.85 -27.84 -9.89
N ASN A 103 -13.70 -27.40 -9.38
CA ASN A 103 -13.55 -26.86 -8.04
C ASN A 103 -12.46 -25.78 -7.98
N PRO A 104 -12.31 -25.08 -6.83
CA PRO A 104 -11.31 -24.03 -6.65
C PRO A 104 -9.86 -24.43 -6.96
N ALA A 105 -9.51 -25.70 -6.86
CA ALA A 105 -8.14 -26.19 -7.04
C ALA A 105 -7.82 -26.64 -8.48
N ASN A 106 -8.81 -26.67 -9.37
CA ASN A 106 -8.64 -27.22 -10.72
C ASN A 106 -9.31 -26.43 -11.86
N TYR A 107 -10.15 -25.42 -11.56
CA TYR A 107 -10.87 -24.67 -12.60
C TYR A 107 -9.98 -23.98 -13.64
N PHE A 108 -8.73 -23.67 -13.28
CA PHE A 108 -7.72 -23.02 -14.11
C PHE A 108 -6.82 -24.03 -14.87
N LYS A 109 -7.02 -25.33 -14.70
CA LYS A 109 -6.16 -26.37 -15.31
C LYS A 109 -6.78 -26.88 -16.59
N GLU A 110 -6.17 -26.57 -17.74
CA GLU A 110 -6.62 -27.05 -19.06
C GLU A 110 -6.81 -28.57 -19.10
N MET A 111 -5.82 -29.32 -18.59
CA MET A 111 -5.86 -30.79 -18.58
C MET A 111 -7.04 -31.37 -17.80
N THR A 112 -7.61 -30.64 -16.84
CA THR A 112 -8.81 -31.08 -16.12
C THR A 112 -10.00 -31.16 -17.07
N TYR A 113 -10.20 -30.17 -17.93
CA TYR A 113 -11.28 -30.19 -18.93
C TYR A 113 -11.01 -31.19 -20.05
N VAL A 114 -9.76 -31.26 -20.52
CA VAL A 114 -9.35 -32.21 -21.56
C VAL A 114 -9.63 -33.65 -21.11
N SER A 115 -9.17 -34.01 -19.91
CA SER A 115 -9.39 -35.36 -19.37
C SER A 115 -10.86 -35.67 -19.14
N PHE A 116 -11.66 -34.68 -18.69
CA PHE A 116 -13.10 -34.83 -18.53
C PHE A 116 -13.80 -35.16 -19.86
N LEU A 117 -13.52 -34.41 -20.92
CA LEU A 117 -14.15 -34.66 -22.22
C LEU A 117 -13.67 -35.96 -22.87
N GLN A 118 -12.40 -36.33 -22.67
CA GLN A 118 -11.89 -37.62 -23.14
C GLN A 118 -12.52 -38.79 -22.39
N ASP A 119 -12.71 -38.67 -21.08
CA ASP A 119 -13.41 -39.69 -20.27
C ASP A 119 -14.88 -39.79 -20.67
N ALA A 120 -15.55 -38.65 -20.87
CA ALA A 120 -16.91 -38.59 -21.40
C ALA A 120 -17.03 -39.33 -22.74
N LYS A 121 -16.07 -39.10 -23.65
CA LYS A 121 -16.00 -39.79 -24.94
C LYS A 121 -15.82 -41.30 -24.77
N LYS A 122 -14.89 -41.73 -23.92
CA LYS A 122 -14.59 -43.16 -23.72
C LYS A 122 -15.72 -43.91 -23.03
N THR A 123 -16.36 -43.29 -22.05
CA THR A 123 -17.35 -43.95 -21.18
C THR A 123 -18.75 -43.93 -21.78
N HIS A 124 -19.11 -42.88 -22.50
CA HIS A 124 -20.49 -42.68 -22.96
C HIS A 124 -20.67 -42.74 -24.48
N CYS A 125 -19.61 -42.66 -25.29
CA CYS A 125 -19.71 -42.86 -26.73
C CYS A 125 -19.39 -44.31 -27.10
N SER A 126 -20.23 -44.90 -27.94
CA SER A 126 -19.91 -46.19 -28.57
C SER A 126 -18.79 -46.00 -29.59
N ALA A 127 -18.08 -47.07 -29.94
CA ALA A 127 -17.04 -47.05 -30.99
C ALA A 127 -17.59 -46.79 -32.42
N SER A 128 -18.86 -46.39 -32.55
CA SER A 128 -19.51 -46.13 -33.83
C SER A 128 -19.70 -44.63 -34.07
N PRO A 129 -19.36 -44.10 -35.27
CA PRO A 129 -19.59 -42.70 -35.62
C PRO A 129 -21.07 -42.32 -35.72
N THR A 130 -21.98 -43.30 -35.76
CA THR A 130 -23.44 -43.09 -35.86
C THR A 130 -24.11 -43.11 -34.49
N SER A 131 -23.61 -42.31 -33.54
CA SER A 131 -24.26 -42.10 -32.26
C SER A 131 -25.38 -41.07 -32.40
N ASN A 132 -26.56 -41.32 -31.82
CA ASN A 132 -27.62 -40.30 -31.72
C ASN A 132 -27.25 -39.14 -30.78
N GLU A 133 -26.18 -39.28 -30.01
CA GLU A 133 -25.69 -38.26 -29.08
C GLU A 133 -24.87 -37.19 -29.81
N PRO A 134 -25.27 -35.90 -29.74
CA PRO A 134 -24.59 -34.83 -30.46
C PRO A 134 -23.13 -34.66 -30.04
N PHE A 135 -22.81 -34.90 -28.76
CA PHE A 135 -21.43 -34.84 -28.26
C PHE A 135 -20.56 -35.87 -28.95
N CYS A 136 -21.02 -37.13 -28.99
CA CYS A 136 -20.28 -38.23 -29.58
C CYS A 136 -20.07 -38.02 -31.08
N ASN A 137 -21.10 -37.62 -31.82
CA ASN A 137 -20.96 -37.28 -33.24
C ASN A 137 -19.94 -36.14 -33.46
N SER A 138 -20.04 -35.06 -32.69
CA SER A 138 -19.07 -33.95 -32.77
C SER A 138 -17.64 -34.37 -32.37
N SER A 139 -17.50 -35.28 -31.42
CA SER A 139 -16.21 -35.79 -30.92
C SER A 139 -15.56 -36.84 -31.83
N PHE A 140 -16.33 -37.46 -32.74
CA PHE A 140 -15.82 -38.34 -33.80
C PHE A 140 -15.42 -37.56 -35.05
N ILE A 141 -16.12 -36.45 -35.35
CA ILE A 141 -15.79 -35.57 -36.48
C ILE A 141 -14.55 -34.71 -36.15
N SER A 142 -14.46 -34.21 -34.91
CA SER A 142 -13.33 -33.39 -34.48
C SER A 142 -12.11 -34.28 -34.19
N SER A 143 -10.91 -33.79 -34.50
CA SER A 143 -9.68 -34.48 -34.09
C SER A 143 -9.53 -34.45 -32.56
N GLU A 144 -8.70 -35.35 -32.00
CA GLU A 144 -8.43 -35.35 -30.56
C GLU A 144 -7.74 -34.07 -30.09
N SER A 145 -6.96 -33.42 -30.97
CA SER A 145 -6.36 -32.12 -30.71
C SER A 145 -7.42 -31.03 -30.64
N GLU A 146 -8.36 -30.96 -31.59
CA GLU A 146 -9.41 -29.93 -31.60
C GLU A 146 -10.34 -30.03 -30.39
N LEU A 147 -10.67 -31.25 -29.96
CA LEU A 147 -11.44 -31.47 -28.74
C LEU A 147 -10.67 -30.97 -27.51
N SER A 148 -9.37 -31.23 -27.46
CA SER A 148 -8.49 -30.80 -26.37
C SER A 148 -8.33 -29.28 -26.36
N ASP A 149 -8.17 -28.64 -27.52
CA ASP A 149 -8.05 -27.18 -27.67
C ASP A 149 -9.34 -26.47 -27.21
N ARG A 150 -10.50 -27.01 -27.57
CA ARG A 150 -11.78 -26.47 -27.08
C ARG A 150 -11.93 -26.64 -25.57
N ALA A 151 -11.48 -27.77 -25.01
CA ALA A 151 -11.50 -27.99 -23.57
C ALA A 151 -10.56 -27.03 -22.83
N ALA A 152 -9.35 -26.83 -23.35
CA ALA A 152 -8.39 -25.86 -22.85
C ALA A 152 -8.93 -24.42 -22.93
N GLY A 153 -9.65 -24.09 -24.01
CA GLY A 153 -10.35 -22.82 -24.16
C GLY A 153 -11.35 -22.53 -23.04
N ILE A 154 -12.04 -23.54 -22.51
CA ILE A 154 -12.92 -23.37 -21.34
C ILE A 154 -12.12 -23.02 -20.10
N ALA A 155 -10.99 -23.68 -19.86
CA ALA A 155 -10.12 -23.39 -18.71
C ALA A 155 -9.51 -21.98 -18.79
N ASN A 156 -9.10 -21.56 -19.98
CA ASN A 156 -8.56 -20.22 -20.22
C ASN A 156 -9.63 -19.16 -20.00
N TYR A 157 -10.84 -19.37 -20.52
CA TYR A 157 -11.97 -18.49 -20.25
C TYR A 157 -12.31 -18.42 -18.74
N ALA A 158 -12.33 -19.57 -18.04
CA ALA A 158 -12.56 -19.61 -16.60
C ALA A 158 -11.49 -18.84 -15.81
N THR A 159 -10.23 -18.89 -16.27
CA THR A 159 -9.11 -18.15 -15.68
C THR A 159 -9.25 -16.65 -15.95
N GLU A 160 -9.60 -16.26 -17.17
CA GLU A 160 -9.84 -14.86 -17.54
C GLU A 160 -10.99 -14.26 -16.72
N ILE A 161 -12.09 -14.99 -16.54
CA ILE A 161 -13.21 -14.54 -15.69
C ILE A 161 -12.77 -14.41 -14.22
N ALA A 162 -11.92 -15.30 -13.72
CA ALA A 162 -11.37 -15.18 -12.36
C ALA A 162 -10.53 -13.90 -12.21
N GLU A 163 -9.62 -13.64 -13.14
CA GLU A 163 -8.78 -12.44 -13.14
C GLU A 163 -9.61 -11.15 -13.27
N LEU A 164 -10.65 -11.16 -14.11
CA LEU A 164 -11.58 -10.03 -14.25
C LEU A 164 -12.37 -9.77 -12.95
N ALA A 165 -12.80 -10.82 -12.27
CA ALA A 165 -13.51 -10.68 -11.00
C ALA A 165 -12.57 -10.21 -9.86
N GLU A 166 -11.30 -10.65 -9.86
CA GLU A 166 -10.28 -10.15 -8.93
C GLU A 166 -10.02 -8.66 -9.14
N THR A 167 -9.81 -8.25 -10.39
CA THR A 167 -9.55 -6.85 -10.74
C THR A 167 -10.73 -5.94 -10.45
N ASP A 168 -11.98 -6.36 -10.72
CA ASP A 168 -13.17 -5.59 -10.36
C ASP A 168 -13.29 -5.32 -8.85
N VAL A 169 -12.95 -6.31 -8.01
CA VAL A 169 -12.93 -6.11 -6.54
C VAL A 169 -11.81 -5.16 -6.13
N LEU A 170 -10.63 -5.28 -6.74
CA LEU A 170 -9.49 -4.40 -6.46
C LEU A 170 -9.75 -2.96 -6.91
N ASP A 171 -10.36 -2.75 -8.07
CA ASP A 171 -10.71 -1.44 -8.61
C ASP A 171 -11.78 -0.74 -7.77
N LYS A 172 -12.76 -1.49 -7.26
CA LYS A 172 -13.73 -0.97 -6.28
C LYS A 172 -13.08 -0.57 -4.96
N ALA A 173 -11.94 -1.16 -4.60
CA ALA A 173 -11.16 -0.78 -3.42
C ALA A 173 -10.15 0.35 -3.67
N ALA A 174 -9.70 0.57 -4.92
CA ALA A 174 -8.78 1.63 -5.32
C ALA A 174 -9.18 3.09 -4.98
N PRO A 175 -10.46 3.51 -4.97
CA PRO A 175 -10.80 4.88 -4.56
C PRO A 175 -10.41 5.18 -3.11
N VAL A 176 -10.30 4.15 -2.26
CA VAL A 176 -9.86 4.31 -0.87
C VAL A 176 -8.35 4.62 -0.81
N THR A 177 -7.51 4.06 -1.68
CA THR A 177 -6.06 4.36 -1.71
C THR A 177 -5.75 5.70 -2.36
N SER A 178 -6.50 6.09 -3.40
CA SER A 178 -6.27 7.34 -4.13
C SER A 178 -6.50 8.59 -3.27
N GLY A 179 -7.52 8.57 -2.40
CA GLY A 179 -7.78 9.65 -1.43
C GLY A 179 -6.72 9.73 -0.32
N LEU A 180 -6.17 8.58 0.10
CA LEU A 180 -5.05 8.57 1.05
C LEU A 180 -3.77 9.13 0.43
N ASN A 181 -3.48 8.86 -0.84
CA ASN A 181 -2.28 9.36 -1.51
C ASN A 181 -2.28 10.89 -1.61
N THR A 182 -3.40 11.52 -1.95
CA THR A 182 -3.51 12.98 -1.95
C THR A 182 -3.33 13.57 -0.55
N ALA A 183 -3.90 12.95 0.48
CA ALA A 183 -3.72 13.37 1.86
C ALA A 183 -2.26 13.23 2.34
N ILE A 184 -1.60 12.12 1.97
CA ILE A 184 -0.19 11.87 2.29
C ILE A 184 0.72 12.87 1.56
N ILE A 185 0.50 13.11 0.27
CA ILE A 185 1.27 14.09 -0.51
C ILE A 185 1.08 15.49 0.06
N ALA A 186 -0.16 15.88 0.40
CA ALA A 186 -0.45 17.18 1.01
C ALA A 186 0.25 17.36 2.37
N SER A 187 0.29 16.31 3.20
CA SER A 187 1.00 16.29 4.48
C SER A 187 2.51 16.46 4.31
N ILE A 188 3.13 15.76 3.35
CA ILE A 188 4.57 15.88 3.04
C ILE A 188 4.90 17.29 2.56
N VAL A 189 4.11 17.84 1.64
CA VAL A 189 4.31 19.21 1.13
C VAL A 189 4.22 20.23 2.27
N ALA A 190 3.26 20.08 3.19
CA ALA A 190 3.13 20.96 4.35
C ALA A 190 4.37 20.92 5.27
N ILE A 191 4.92 19.72 5.55
CA ILE A 191 6.13 19.57 6.35
C ILE A 191 7.33 20.26 5.68
N VAL A 192 7.50 20.08 4.37
CA VAL A 192 8.62 20.70 3.61
C VAL A 192 8.53 22.22 3.66
N VAL A 193 7.34 22.80 3.53
CA VAL A 193 7.13 24.26 3.62
C VAL A 193 7.52 24.78 5.01
N ILE A 194 7.12 24.10 6.09
CA ILE A 194 7.48 24.49 7.47
C ILE A 194 9.01 24.46 7.66
N VAL A 195 9.67 23.41 7.19
CA VAL A 195 11.14 23.28 7.27
C VAL A 195 11.84 24.39 6.48
N LEU A 196 11.37 24.71 5.27
CA LEU A 196 11.92 25.81 4.46
C LEU A 196 11.83 27.16 5.17
N VAL A 197 10.68 27.48 5.77
CA VAL A 197 10.49 28.72 6.52
C VAL A 197 11.46 28.80 7.70
N MET A 198 11.63 27.70 8.44
CA MET A 198 12.60 27.61 9.55
C MET A 198 14.04 27.84 9.09
N VAL A 199 14.44 27.28 7.95
CA VAL A 199 15.77 27.47 7.36
C VAL A 199 16.00 28.93 6.95
N ILE A 200 15.01 29.58 6.31
CA ILE A 200 15.11 30.99 5.90
C ILE A 200 15.28 31.90 7.12
N ILE A 201 14.42 31.74 8.14
CA ILE A 201 14.50 32.51 9.38
C ILE A 201 15.85 32.27 10.08
N TYR A 202 16.29 31.01 10.14
CA TYR A 202 17.59 30.65 10.72
C TYR A 202 18.76 31.32 9.99
N LEU A 203 18.76 31.32 8.65
CA LEU A 203 19.81 31.97 7.85
C LEU A 203 19.82 33.49 8.07
N ILE A 204 18.66 34.14 8.14
CA ILE A 204 18.54 35.58 8.45
C ILE A 204 19.12 35.87 9.84
N LEU A 205 18.73 35.09 10.85
CA LEU A 205 19.21 35.26 12.22
C LEU A 205 20.73 35.01 12.32
N ARG A 206 21.24 33.96 11.67
CA ARG A 206 22.67 33.63 11.62
C ARG A 206 23.47 34.73 10.93
N TYR A 207 22.96 35.27 9.83
CA TYR A 207 23.58 36.37 9.11
C TYR A 207 23.64 37.64 9.98
N ARG A 208 22.54 37.99 10.66
CA ARG A 208 22.51 39.14 11.59
C ARG A 208 23.50 38.99 12.74
N ARG A 209 23.62 37.79 13.34
CA ARG A 209 24.62 37.51 14.40
C ARG A 209 26.05 37.71 13.89
N LYS A 210 26.39 37.18 12.71
CA LYS A 210 27.72 37.34 12.10
C LYS A 210 28.04 38.81 11.79
N LYS A 211 27.08 39.59 11.30
CA LYS A 211 27.26 41.04 11.03
C LYS A 211 27.53 41.83 12.31
N LYS A 212 26.83 41.52 13.42
CA LYS A 212 27.09 42.16 14.72
C LYS A 212 28.50 41.88 15.24
N GLN A 213 29.01 40.66 15.06
CA GLN A 213 30.37 40.29 15.49
C GLN A 213 31.47 41.00 14.67
N LYS A 214 31.26 41.18 13.35
CA LYS A 214 32.21 41.93 12.50
C LYS A 214 32.29 43.42 12.88
N LYS A 215 31.16 44.07 13.20
CA LYS A 215 31.15 45.48 13.66
C LYS A 215 31.93 45.68 14.97
N LYS A 216 31.87 44.72 15.89
CA LYS A 216 32.61 44.78 17.18
C LYS A 216 34.13 44.72 17.00
N LYS A 217 34.64 43.95 16.03
CA LYS A 217 36.09 43.84 15.75
C LYS A 217 36.67 45.11 15.13
N ILE A 218 35.92 45.73 14.21
CA ILE A 218 36.36 46.97 13.54
C ILE A 218 36.41 48.15 14.53
N HIS A 219 35.52 48.21 15.51
CA HIS A 219 35.53 49.29 16.52
C HIS A 219 36.67 49.13 17.53
N LYS A 220 37.03 47.89 17.91
CA LYS A 220 38.18 47.61 18.80
C LYS A 220 39.55 47.88 18.16
N GLN A 221 39.64 48.05 16.85
CA GLN A 221 40.91 48.27 16.14
C GLN A 221 41.12 49.75 15.76
N LYS A 222 40.18 50.63 16.14
CA LYS A 222 40.21 52.09 15.95
C LYS A 222 40.37 52.87 17.28
N ILE A 223 40.55 52.15 18.38
CA ILE A 223 40.91 52.66 19.71
C ILE A 223 42.29 52.06 20.00
#